data_AF-A0A8T0UPU7-F1
#
_entry.id   AF-A0A8T0UPU7-F1
#
_cell.length_a   1.000
_cell.length_b   1.000
_cell.length_c   1.000
_cell.angle_alpha   90.00
_cell.angle_beta   90.00
_cell.angle_gamma   90.00
#
_symmetry.space_group_name_H-M   'P 1'
#
loop_
_entity.id
_entity.type
_entity.pdbx_description
1 polymer ?
#
loop_
_entity_poly.entity_id
_entity_poly.type
_entity_poly.pdbx_seq_one_letter_code
_entity_poly.pdbx_strand_id
1 'polypeptide(L)'
;MLQPPSFRRTTALPSTDDRKRALFSRLLQYSLVRHVLHIPFRQISICRTPEGKPYLQKNCSTFPNFNFNTSHQGDYVGIASEPLCLVGLDIVSVSKPQGETTTEFISNFSSYLTDHEWSCIVRAGTPTEVLTEFYRYWCLKEAFVKAIGAGVGFGLHRLEFHHEHWTNISIHVDGELSKKWRFWIFKLDEMHMASIAKGHPEDAVSSYKETLSNAIVAEEQLRSTLESPEEAFTFWTV
;
A
#
# COMPACT_ATOMS: atom_id res chain seq x y z
N MET A 1 -7.18 -8.01 14.80
CA MET A 1 -7.00 -8.39 13.38
C MET A 1 -5.73 -9.22 13.30
N LEU A 2 -5.83 -10.46 12.80
CA LEU A 2 -4.65 -11.29 12.57
C LEU A 2 -4.03 -10.81 11.25
N GLN A 3 -3.06 -9.92 11.32
CA GLN A 3 -2.15 -9.75 10.20
C GLN A 3 -1.28 -11.01 10.11
N PRO A 4 -0.76 -11.40 8.93
CA PRO A 4 0.11 -12.56 8.81
C PRO A 4 1.28 -12.47 9.83
N PRO A 5 1.87 -13.59 10.26
CA PRO A 5 2.91 -13.61 11.30
C PRO A 5 4.03 -12.59 11.05
N SER A 6 4.34 -12.30 9.79
CA SER A 6 5.28 -11.29 9.31
C SER A 6 4.85 -9.82 9.48
N PHE A 7 3.59 -9.59 9.87
CA PHE A 7 2.94 -8.29 10.03
C PHE A 7 2.46 -8.03 11.47
N ARG A 8 2.68 -8.93 12.44
CA ARG A 8 2.20 -8.72 13.82
C ARG A 8 2.78 -7.43 14.40
N ARG A 9 1.94 -6.41 14.63
CA ARG A 9 2.18 -5.42 15.69
C ARG A 9 1.96 -6.11 17.03
N THR A 10 3.02 -6.71 17.56
CA THR A 10 3.03 -7.23 18.93
C THR A 10 2.86 -6.08 19.93
N THR A 11 2.16 -6.31 21.04
CA THR A 11 2.17 -5.41 22.21
C THR A 11 3.52 -5.41 22.95
N ALA A 12 4.44 -6.27 22.52
CA ALA A 12 5.83 -6.29 22.97
C ALA A 12 6.62 -5.07 22.46
N LEU A 13 7.70 -4.74 23.17
CA LEU A 13 8.64 -3.70 22.75
C LEU A 13 9.15 -4.00 21.32
N PRO A 14 9.20 -3.00 20.43
CA PRO A 14 9.68 -3.21 19.06
C PRO A 14 11.12 -3.71 19.06
N SER A 15 11.42 -4.65 18.17
CA SER A 15 12.79 -5.12 17.98
C SER A 15 13.71 -3.98 17.54
N THR A 16 15.03 -4.17 17.63
CA THR A 16 16.00 -3.20 17.10
C THR A 16 15.76 -2.91 15.62
N ASP A 17 15.41 -3.92 14.83
CA ASP A 17 15.16 -3.73 13.40
C ASP A 17 13.81 -3.04 13.12
N ASP A 18 12.79 -3.28 13.95
CA ASP A 18 11.54 -2.50 13.86
C ASP A 18 11.77 -1.02 14.19
N ARG A 19 12.61 -0.73 15.19
CA ARG A 19 13.00 0.65 15.52
C ARG A 19 13.77 1.32 14.39
N LYS A 20 14.69 0.59 13.74
CA LYS A 20 15.39 1.08 12.54
C LYS A 20 14.42 1.37 11.41
N ARG A 21 13.53 0.42 11.06
CA ARG A 21 12.53 0.60 10.00
C ARG A 21 11.59 1.78 10.27
N ALA A 22 11.14 1.95 11.51
CA ALA A 22 10.32 3.08 11.91
C ALA A 22 11.07 4.42 11.77
N LEU A 23 12.35 4.46 12.16
CA LEU A 23 13.20 5.64 11.98
C LEU A 23 13.41 5.97 10.51
N PHE A 24 13.80 4.99 9.68
CA PHE A 24 13.99 5.19 8.23
C PHE A 24 12.69 5.60 7.54
N SER A 25 11.55 5.01 7.91
CA SER A 25 10.24 5.41 7.41
C SER A 25 9.98 6.90 7.70
N ARG A 26 10.30 7.36 8.93
CA ARG A 26 10.18 8.77 9.28
C ARG A 26 11.15 9.65 8.47
N LEU A 27 12.41 9.25 8.33
CA LEU A 27 13.41 10.00 7.58
C LEU A 27 13.04 10.11 6.09
N LEU A 28 12.53 9.05 5.48
CA LEU A 28 12.05 9.07 4.09
C LEU A 28 10.91 10.06 3.89
N GLN A 29 9.97 10.17 4.84
CA GLN A 29 8.90 11.17 4.75
C GLN A 29 9.44 12.60 4.76
N TYR A 30 10.38 12.91 5.65
CA TYR A 30 10.98 14.25 5.67
C TYR A 30 11.85 14.51 4.44
N SER A 31 12.60 13.50 4.00
CA SER A 31 13.43 13.58 2.79
C SER A 31 12.56 13.88 1.56
N LEU A 32 11.49 13.10 1.36
CA LEU A 32 10.52 13.31 0.28
C LEU A 32 9.97 14.74 0.29
N VAL A 33 9.44 15.19 1.43
CA VAL A 33 8.87 16.55 1.53
C VAL A 33 9.92 17.62 1.24
N ARG A 34 11.16 17.44 1.72
CA ARG A 34 12.24 18.38 1.45
C ARG A 34 12.62 18.40 -0.03
N HIS A 35 12.73 17.25 -0.68
CA HIS A 35 13.19 17.14 -2.06
C HIS A 35 12.11 17.55 -3.07
N VAL A 36 10.86 17.15 -2.85
CA VAL A 36 9.75 17.40 -3.79
C VAL A 36 9.13 18.78 -3.57
N LEU A 37 8.94 19.21 -2.32
CA LEU A 37 8.25 20.47 -2.01
C LEU A 37 9.21 21.61 -1.62
N HIS A 38 10.52 21.33 -1.55
CA HIS A 38 11.54 22.30 -1.13
C HIS A 38 11.31 22.93 0.26
N ILE A 39 10.53 22.27 1.12
CA ILE A 39 10.24 22.75 2.49
C ILE A 39 11.45 22.44 3.40
N PRO A 40 12.01 23.42 4.13
CA PRO A 40 13.10 23.18 5.06
C PRO A 40 12.71 22.20 6.18
N PHE A 41 13.62 21.30 6.58
CA PHE A 41 13.37 20.24 7.60
C PHE A 41 12.66 20.76 8.86
N ARG A 42 13.06 21.92 9.37
CA ARG A 42 12.50 22.53 10.60
C ARG A 42 11.05 23.00 10.46
N GLN A 43 10.55 23.13 9.23
CA GLN A 43 9.19 23.58 8.92
C GLN A 43 8.27 22.42 8.50
N ILE A 44 8.82 21.21 8.32
CA ILE A 44 8.05 20.03 7.96
C ILE A 44 7.21 19.60 9.17
N SER A 45 5.89 19.67 9.03
CA SER A 45 4.92 19.19 10.01
C SER A 45 4.13 18.04 9.40
N ILE A 46 4.48 16.81 9.79
CA ILE A 46 3.75 15.61 9.37
C ILE A 46 2.92 15.11 10.56
N CYS A 47 1.60 15.17 10.38
CA CYS A 47 0.57 14.74 11.31
C CYS A 47 0.07 13.33 10.93
N ARG A 48 -0.89 12.79 11.68
CA ARG A 48 -1.56 11.51 11.38
C ARG A 48 -3.07 11.65 11.52
N THR A 49 -3.81 10.98 10.64
CA THR A 49 -5.28 10.83 10.77
C THR A 49 -5.61 9.94 11.99
N PRO A 50 -6.88 9.88 12.45
CA PRO A 50 -7.31 8.96 13.50
C PRO A 50 -7.00 7.48 13.22
N GLU A 51 -7.04 7.06 11.96
CA GLU A 51 -6.68 5.72 11.48
C GLU A 51 -5.16 5.51 11.39
N GLY A 52 -4.39 6.58 11.59
CA GLY A 52 -2.95 6.58 11.67
C GLY A 52 -2.23 6.88 10.35
N LYS A 53 -2.93 7.26 9.27
CA LYS A 53 -2.28 7.61 8.00
C LYS A 53 -1.49 8.93 8.15
N PRO A 54 -0.18 8.96 7.86
CA PRO A 54 0.59 10.20 7.93
C PRO A 54 0.22 11.15 6.79
N TYR A 55 0.17 12.45 7.07
CA TYR A 55 -0.09 13.50 6.08
C TYR A 55 0.68 14.78 6.41
N LEU A 56 0.96 15.60 5.39
CA LEU A 56 1.61 16.89 5.56
C LEU A 56 0.56 17.94 5.97
N GLN A 57 0.76 18.65 7.08
CA GLN A 57 -0.24 19.59 7.62
C GLN A 57 -0.48 20.82 6.71
N LYS A 58 0.54 21.25 5.96
CA LYS A 58 0.46 22.41 5.07
C LYS A 58 0.48 21.94 3.62
N ASN A 59 -0.62 22.18 2.92
CA ASN A 59 -0.72 21.87 1.51
C ASN A 59 0.15 22.84 0.69
N CYS A 60 0.83 22.30 -0.32
CA CYS A 60 1.58 23.08 -1.28
C CYS A 60 0.65 23.50 -2.42
N SER A 61 0.56 24.79 -2.73
CA SER A 61 -0.29 25.29 -3.82
C SER A 61 0.05 24.69 -5.19
N THR A 62 1.30 24.27 -5.38
CA THR A 62 1.77 23.63 -6.63
C THR A 62 1.22 22.21 -6.81
N PHE A 63 0.99 21.50 -5.71
CA PHE A 63 0.54 20.11 -5.72
C PHE A 63 -0.70 19.98 -4.85
N PRO A 64 -1.88 20.25 -5.41
CA PRO A 64 -3.10 20.42 -4.63
C PRO A 64 -3.40 19.21 -3.77
N ASN A 65 -3.15 17.99 -4.26
CA ASN A 65 -3.43 16.79 -3.50
C ASN A 65 -2.14 15.99 -3.21
N PHE A 66 -1.05 16.70 -2.89
CA PHE A 66 0.18 16.03 -2.53
C PHE A 66 -0.03 15.12 -1.32
N ASN A 67 0.19 13.83 -1.52
CA ASN A 67 0.13 12.84 -0.48
C ASN A 67 1.20 11.78 -0.68
N PHE A 68 1.45 11.02 0.37
CA PHE A 68 2.45 9.96 0.36
C PHE A 68 2.04 8.79 1.24
N ASN A 69 2.66 7.65 0.99
CA ASN A 69 2.51 6.47 1.80
C ASN A 69 3.85 5.77 1.98
N THR A 70 4.08 5.25 3.18
CA THR A 70 5.30 4.48 3.51
C THR A 70 4.93 3.08 3.89
N SER A 71 5.74 2.12 3.44
CA SER A 71 5.68 0.73 3.90
C SER A 71 7.06 0.25 4.30
N HIS A 72 7.11 -0.77 5.15
CA HIS A 72 8.36 -1.43 5.50
C HIS A 72 8.09 -2.88 5.87
N GLN A 73 8.91 -3.79 5.37
CA GLN A 73 8.90 -5.19 5.77
C GLN A 73 10.23 -5.86 5.40
N GLY A 74 10.69 -6.78 6.24
CA GLY A 74 12.00 -7.40 6.08
C GLY A 74 13.09 -6.33 6.05
N ASP A 75 13.85 -6.32 4.97
CA ASP A 75 15.02 -5.44 4.80
C ASP A 75 14.70 -4.10 4.12
N TYR A 76 13.45 -3.90 3.70
CA TYR A 76 13.06 -2.71 2.95
C TYR A 76 12.19 -1.73 3.75
N VAL A 77 12.43 -0.45 3.47
CA VAL A 77 11.55 0.67 3.80
C VAL A 77 11.36 1.46 2.51
N GLY A 78 10.12 1.62 2.09
CA GLY A 78 9.77 2.38 0.88
C GLY A 78 8.84 3.54 1.17
N ILE A 79 8.83 4.51 0.25
CA ILE A 79 7.90 5.62 0.21
C ILE A 79 7.44 5.83 -1.23
N ALA A 80 6.15 6.14 -1.40
CA ALA A 80 5.56 6.56 -2.66
C ALA A 80 4.79 7.86 -2.43
N SER A 81 4.72 8.72 -3.45
CA SER A 81 4.05 10.02 -3.36
C SER A 81 3.31 10.34 -4.65
N GLU A 82 2.18 11.01 -4.52
CA GLU A 82 1.38 11.46 -5.65
C GLU A 82 1.00 12.94 -5.47
N PRO A 83 1.11 13.78 -6.50
CA PRO A 83 0.70 15.17 -6.44
C PRO A 83 -0.82 15.36 -6.49
N LEU A 84 -1.54 14.36 -7.02
CA LEU A 84 -2.94 14.49 -7.40
C LEU A 84 -3.81 13.30 -6.99
N CYS A 85 -3.44 12.08 -7.37
CA CYS A 85 -4.20 10.87 -7.00
C CYS A 85 -3.90 10.47 -5.56
N LEU A 86 -4.71 9.60 -4.96
CA LEU A 86 -4.30 8.88 -3.76
C LEU A 86 -3.17 7.91 -4.09
N VAL A 87 -2.22 7.76 -3.18
CA VAL A 87 -1.22 6.70 -3.24
C VAL A 87 -1.22 5.84 -1.98
N GLY A 88 -1.08 4.53 -2.19
CA GLY A 88 -0.78 3.54 -1.17
C GLY A 88 0.36 2.66 -1.63
N LEU A 89 1.26 2.35 -0.70
CA LEU A 89 2.40 1.47 -0.91
C LEU A 89 2.30 0.35 0.11
N ASP A 90 2.40 -0.89 -0.35
CA ASP A 90 2.66 -2.02 0.51
C ASP A 90 3.95 -2.74 0.10
N ILE A 91 4.67 -3.27 1.07
CA ILE A 91 5.89 -4.05 0.86
C ILE A 91 5.72 -5.28 1.71
N VAL A 92 5.86 -6.45 1.10
CA VAL A 92 5.73 -7.74 1.78
C VAL A 92 6.97 -8.59 1.57
N SER A 93 7.35 -9.31 2.63
CA SER A 93 8.38 -10.34 2.61
C SER A 93 7.70 -11.71 2.64
N VAL A 94 7.93 -12.51 1.61
CA VAL A 94 7.40 -13.85 1.43
C VAL A 94 8.17 -14.81 2.33
N SER A 95 7.67 -15.04 3.54
CA SER A 95 8.23 -16.03 4.45
C SER A 95 7.41 -17.31 4.45
N LYS A 96 8.09 -18.47 4.37
CA LYS A 96 7.44 -19.78 4.52
C LYS A 96 6.92 -19.96 5.95
N PRO A 97 5.69 -20.50 6.12
CA PRO A 97 5.19 -20.81 7.45
C PRO A 97 6.06 -21.86 8.14
N GLN A 98 6.22 -21.73 9.47
CA GLN A 98 6.96 -22.68 10.29
C GLN A 98 5.98 -23.58 11.03
N GLY A 99 6.08 -24.90 10.83
CA GLY A 99 5.27 -25.88 11.56
C GLY A 99 3.86 -26.13 11.02
N GLU A 100 3.50 -25.57 9.88
CA GLU A 100 2.24 -25.83 9.15
C GLU A 100 2.50 -25.83 7.64
N THR A 101 1.57 -26.40 6.87
CA THR A 101 1.60 -26.36 5.41
C THR A 101 1.20 -24.99 4.87
N THR A 102 1.61 -24.67 3.63
CA THR A 102 1.18 -23.42 2.96
C THR A 102 -0.34 -23.27 2.95
N THR A 103 -1.08 -24.34 2.71
CA THR A 103 -2.55 -24.28 2.63
C THR A 103 -3.19 -24.03 3.99
N GLU A 104 -2.71 -24.67 5.05
CA GLU A 104 -3.17 -24.42 6.43
C GLU A 104 -2.90 -22.96 6.82
N PHE A 105 -1.69 -22.48 6.53
CA PHE A 105 -1.31 -21.09 6.76
C PHE A 105 -2.28 -20.10 6.08
N ILE A 106 -2.54 -20.28 4.78
CA ILE A 106 -3.42 -19.38 4.01
C ILE A 106 -4.88 -19.50 4.47
N SER A 107 -5.32 -20.67 4.92
CA SER A 107 -6.69 -20.87 5.43
C SER A 107 -7.01 -19.97 6.61
N ASN A 108 -6.02 -19.60 7.42
CA ASN A 108 -6.17 -18.62 8.50
C ASN A 108 -6.56 -17.21 8.01
N PHE A 109 -6.36 -16.92 6.73
CA PHE A 109 -6.66 -15.63 6.09
C PHE A 109 -7.83 -15.70 5.10
N SER A 110 -8.49 -16.85 4.97
CA SER A 110 -9.63 -17.06 4.06
C SER A 110 -10.70 -15.97 4.17
N SER A 111 -11.03 -15.50 5.38
CA SER A 111 -12.01 -14.42 5.60
C SER A 111 -11.64 -13.04 5.02
N TYR A 112 -10.40 -12.86 4.56
CA TYR A 112 -9.91 -11.63 3.92
C TYR A 112 -9.82 -11.73 2.39
N LEU A 113 -10.03 -12.93 1.85
CA LEU A 113 -9.97 -13.26 0.43
C LEU A 113 -11.39 -13.49 -0.09
N THR A 114 -11.63 -13.20 -1.36
CA THR A 114 -12.86 -13.64 -2.02
C THR A 114 -12.72 -15.07 -2.54
N ASP A 115 -13.84 -15.71 -2.89
CA ASP A 115 -13.83 -17.05 -3.48
C ASP A 115 -13.03 -17.09 -4.78
N HIS A 116 -13.07 -16.01 -5.57
CA HIS A 116 -12.28 -15.87 -6.79
C HIS A 116 -10.77 -15.88 -6.48
N GLU A 117 -10.33 -15.01 -5.58
CA GLU A 117 -8.91 -14.88 -5.22
C GLU A 117 -8.39 -16.17 -4.57
N TRP A 118 -9.19 -16.78 -3.68
CA TRP A 118 -8.87 -18.06 -3.07
C TRP A 118 -8.65 -19.14 -4.14
N SER A 119 -9.56 -19.23 -5.12
CA SER A 119 -9.46 -20.18 -6.23
C SER A 119 -8.19 -19.97 -7.06
N CYS A 120 -7.84 -18.72 -7.38
CA CYS A 120 -6.59 -18.39 -8.07
C CYS A 120 -5.36 -18.82 -7.26
N ILE A 121 -5.34 -18.50 -5.96
CA ILE A 121 -4.24 -18.82 -5.05
C ILE A 121 -3.99 -20.33 -4.98
N VAL A 122 -5.02 -21.13 -4.70
CA VAL A 122 -4.84 -22.59 -4.52
C VAL A 122 -4.52 -23.32 -5.82
N ARG A 123 -4.78 -22.70 -6.97
CA ARG A 123 -4.48 -23.24 -8.31
C ARG A 123 -3.13 -22.81 -8.86
N ALA A 124 -2.37 -21.98 -8.15
CA ALA A 124 -1.10 -21.44 -8.62
C ALA A 124 0.01 -22.50 -8.85
N GLY A 125 -0.14 -23.70 -8.29
CA GLY A 125 0.74 -24.84 -8.55
C GLY A 125 1.44 -25.34 -7.29
N THR A 126 2.75 -25.18 -7.22
CA THR A 126 3.58 -25.62 -6.09
C THR A 126 3.27 -24.84 -4.81
N PRO A 127 3.59 -25.37 -3.61
CA PRO A 127 3.39 -24.65 -2.36
C PRO A 127 4.08 -23.28 -2.28
N THR A 128 5.18 -23.08 -3.03
CA THR A 128 5.85 -21.77 -3.11
C THR A 128 5.09 -20.81 -4.02
N GLU A 129 4.56 -21.28 -5.16
CA GLU A 129 3.74 -20.47 -6.06
C GLU A 129 2.42 -20.06 -5.40
N VAL A 130 1.75 -20.99 -4.70
CA VAL A 130 0.55 -20.72 -3.91
C VAL A 130 0.80 -19.64 -2.85
N LEU A 131 1.92 -19.74 -2.12
CA LEU A 131 2.29 -18.74 -1.12
C LEU A 131 2.59 -17.38 -1.76
N THR A 132 3.29 -17.38 -2.89
CA THR A 132 3.63 -16.16 -3.63
C THR A 132 2.36 -15.47 -4.12
N GLU A 133 1.40 -16.23 -4.65
CA GLU A 133 0.13 -15.71 -5.15
C GLU A 133 -0.71 -15.10 -4.03
N PHE A 134 -0.76 -15.77 -2.86
CA PHE A 134 -1.38 -15.20 -1.67
C PHE A 134 -0.79 -13.83 -1.30
N TYR A 135 0.54 -13.72 -1.25
CA TYR A 135 1.18 -12.46 -0.89
C TYR A 135 0.99 -11.36 -1.93
N ARG A 136 0.81 -11.69 -3.22
CA ARG A 136 0.46 -10.69 -4.25
C ARG A 136 -0.91 -10.06 -3.99
N TYR A 137 -1.94 -10.90 -3.77
CA TYR A 137 -3.28 -10.42 -3.41
C TYR A 137 -3.27 -9.63 -2.11
N TRP A 138 -2.56 -10.14 -1.09
CA TRP A 138 -2.42 -9.45 0.19
C TRP A 138 -1.79 -8.07 0.03
N CYS A 139 -0.69 -7.98 -0.71
CA CYS A 139 0.04 -6.74 -0.92
C CYS A 139 -0.85 -5.69 -1.61
N LEU A 140 -1.57 -6.07 -2.67
CA LEU A 140 -2.51 -5.19 -3.37
C LEU A 140 -3.64 -4.67 -2.47
N LYS A 141 -4.25 -5.55 -1.67
CA LYS A 141 -5.30 -5.19 -0.72
C LYS A 141 -4.79 -4.19 0.32
N GLU A 142 -3.62 -4.44 0.90
CA GLU A 142 -3.01 -3.53 1.87
C GLU A 142 -2.63 -2.18 1.24
N ALA A 143 -2.09 -2.17 0.01
CA ALA A 143 -1.80 -0.93 -0.70
C ALA A 143 -3.08 -0.12 -0.96
N PHE A 144 -4.18 -0.76 -1.35
CA PHE A 144 -5.48 -0.09 -1.51
C PHE A 144 -5.97 0.53 -0.19
N VAL A 145 -6.00 -0.25 0.90
CA VAL A 145 -6.46 0.24 2.22
C VAL A 145 -5.59 1.39 2.73
N LYS A 146 -4.28 1.30 2.52
CA LYS A 146 -3.32 2.36 2.83
C LYS A 146 -3.55 3.59 1.97
N ALA A 147 -3.93 3.45 0.70
CA ALA A 147 -4.23 4.57 -0.19
C ALA A 147 -5.46 5.35 0.28
N ILE A 148 -6.56 4.67 0.59
CA ILE A 148 -7.80 5.32 1.07
C ILE A 148 -7.71 5.81 2.52
N GLY A 149 -6.75 5.32 3.29
CA GLY A 149 -6.52 5.73 4.68
C GLY A 149 -7.46 5.10 5.71
N ALA A 150 -8.07 3.95 5.40
CA ALA A 150 -9.09 3.33 6.27
C ALA A 150 -8.52 2.50 7.44
N GLY A 151 -7.23 2.17 7.41
CA GLY A 151 -6.55 1.43 8.47
C GLY A 151 -7.03 -0.02 8.66
N VAL A 152 -6.65 -0.60 9.80
CA VAL A 152 -6.78 -2.04 10.16
C VAL A 152 -8.24 -2.48 10.40
N GLY A 153 -9.23 -1.61 10.18
CA GLY A 153 -10.66 -1.93 10.31
C GLY A 153 -11.35 -2.19 8.98
N PHE A 154 -10.67 -1.97 7.85
CA PHE A 154 -11.29 -2.09 6.54
C PHE A 154 -11.58 -3.56 6.20
N GLY A 155 -12.81 -3.83 5.73
CA GLY A 155 -13.22 -5.17 5.32
C GLY A 155 -12.55 -5.60 4.02
N LEU A 156 -11.41 -6.30 4.10
CA LEU A 156 -10.66 -6.76 2.93
C LEU A 156 -11.46 -7.70 2.00
N HIS A 157 -12.46 -8.40 2.52
CA HIS A 157 -13.39 -9.24 1.75
C HIS A 157 -14.23 -8.44 0.73
N ARG A 158 -14.31 -7.11 0.88
CA ARG A 158 -15.00 -6.22 -0.07
C ARG A 158 -14.22 -6.00 -1.36
N LEU A 159 -12.92 -6.31 -1.35
CA LEU A 159 -12.00 -6.07 -2.45
C LEU A 159 -11.79 -7.39 -3.19
N GLU A 160 -12.03 -7.41 -4.49
CA GLU A 160 -11.72 -8.55 -5.34
C GLU A 160 -10.81 -8.09 -6.49
N PHE A 161 -9.58 -8.59 -6.51
CA PHE A 161 -8.62 -8.28 -7.57
C PHE A 161 -8.69 -9.28 -8.72
N HIS A 162 -8.64 -8.74 -9.94
CA HIS A 162 -8.53 -9.49 -11.19
C HIS A 162 -7.27 -9.04 -11.92
N HIS A 163 -6.61 -9.93 -12.65
CA HIS A 163 -5.41 -9.58 -13.39
C HIS A 163 -5.19 -10.44 -14.63
N GLU A 164 -4.45 -9.90 -15.59
CA GLU A 164 -3.78 -10.68 -16.64
C GLU A 164 -2.30 -10.71 -16.30
N HIS A 165 -1.79 -11.88 -15.87
CA HIS A 165 -0.38 -12.08 -15.50
C HIS A 165 0.25 -10.99 -14.61
N TRP A 166 -0.52 -10.42 -13.69
CA TRP A 166 -0.09 -9.35 -12.78
C TRP A 166 0.34 -8.03 -13.46
N THR A 167 -0.03 -7.79 -14.73
CA THR A 167 0.25 -6.53 -15.45
C THR A 167 -0.99 -5.67 -15.69
N ASN A 168 -2.16 -6.29 -15.95
CA ASN A 168 -3.44 -5.60 -16.14
C ASN A 168 -4.33 -5.81 -14.92
N ILE A 169 -4.01 -5.17 -13.80
CA ILE A 169 -4.67 -5.39 -12.51
C ILE A 169 -5.88 -4.46 -12.38
N SER A 170 -7.03 -5.04 -12.07
CA SER A 170 -8.28 -4.33 -11.79
C SER A 170 -8.88 -4.77 -10.47
N ILE A 171 -9.78 -3.95 -9.92
CA ILE A 171 -10.42 -4.21 -8.63
C ILE A 171 -11.93 -4.08 -8.76
N HIS A 172 -12.66 -5.02 -8.17
CA HIS A 172 -14.07 -4.86 -7.84
C HIS A 172 -14.17 -4.51 -6.36
N VAL A 173 -14.97 -3.49 -6.05
CA VAL A 173 -15.27 -3.09 -4.67
C VAL A 173 -16.75 -3.33 -4.45
N ASP A 174 -17.08 -4.19 -3.48
CA ASP A 174 -18.45 -4.65 -3.22
C ASP A 174 -19.14 -5.24 -4.47
N GLY A 175 -18.37 -5.96 -5.30
CA GLY A 175 -18.84 -6.60 -6.53
C GLY A 175 -18.86 -5.70 -7.77
N GLU A 176 -18.60 -4.39 -7.64
CA GLU A 176 -18.64 -3.43 -8.74
C GLU A 176 -17.23 -3.07 -9.24
N LEU A 177 -17.01 -3.12 -10.55
CA LEU A 177 -15.72 -2.79 -11.16
C LEU A 177 -15.38 -1.31 -10.93
N SER A 178 -14.26 -1.04 -10.26
CA SER A 178 -13.78 0.33 -10.05
C SER A 178 -12.75 0.74 -11.09
N LYS A 179 -13.16 1.62 -12.01
CA LYS A 179 -12.27 2.22 -13.02
C LYS A 179 -11.38 3.34 -12.46
N LYS A 180 -11.60 3.72 -11.20
CA LYS A 180 -10.93 4.82 -10.49
C LYS A 180 -9.55 4.45 -9.93
N TRP A 181 -9.15 3.19 -10.09
CA TRP A 181 -7.92 2.66 -9.50
C TRP A 181 -7.01 2.03 -10.54
N ARG A 182 -5.71 2.12 -10.28
CA ARG A 182 -4.65 1.39 -10.97
C ARG A 182 -3.68 0.81 -9.95
N PHE A 183 -3.08 -0.30 -10.32
CA PHE A 183 -2.21 -1.06 -9.44
C PHE A 183 -1.00 -1.60 -10.17
N TRP A 184 0.10 -1.68 -9.44
CA TRP A 184 1.36 -2.26 -9.92
C TRP A 184 1.93 -3.17 -8.85
N ILE A 185 2.55 -4.26 -9.28
CA ILE A 185 3.36 -5.14 -8.42
C ILE A 185 4.78 -5.13 -8.94
N PHE A 186 5.72 -5.00 -8.02
CA PHE A 186 7.15 -4.99 -8.28
C PHE A 186 7.82 -6.09 -7.47
N LYS A 187 8.63 -6.91 -8.13
CA LYS A 187 9.57 -7.81 -7.44
C LYS A 187 10.79 -6.98 -7.04
N LEU A 188 11.03 -6.84 -5.73
CA LEU A 188 12.22 -6.14 -5.22
C LEU A 188 13.42 -7.08 -5.19
N ASP A 189 13.20 -8.33 -4.74
CA ASP A 189 14.15 -9.43 -4.81
C ASP A 189 13.40 -10.78 -4.78
N GLU A 190 14.09 -11.90 -4.53
CA GLU A 190 13.47 -13.23 -4.48
C GLU A 190 12.45 -13.41 -3.35
N MET A 191 12.55 -12.63 -2.29
CA MET A 191 11.74 -12.74 -1.07
C MET A 191 10.83 -11.54 -0.86
N HIS A 192 11.03 -10.43 -1.55
CA HIS A 192 10.30 -9.19 -1.33
C HIS A 192 9.58 -8.72 -2.58
N MET A 193 8.35 -8.24 -2.38
CA MET A 193 7.59 -7.54 -3.39
C MET A 193 6.97 -6.28 -2.81
N ALA A 194 6.68 -5.34 -3.70
CA ALA A 194 5.96 -4.13 -3.37
C ALA A 194 4.75 -3.97 -4.28
N SER A 195 3.70 -3.33 -3.80
CA SER A 195 2.60 -2.90 -4.63
C SER A 195 2.29 -1.43 -4.43
N ILE A 196 1.92 -0.78 -5.53
CA ILE A 196 1.42 0.59 -5.56
C ILE A 196 -0.05 0.53 -5.92
N ALA A 197 -0.88 1.23 -5.15
CA ALA A 197 -2.26 1.51 -5.47
C ALA A 197 -2.40 3.02 -5.71
N LYS A 198 -2.88 3.40 -6.90
CA LYS A 198 -3.16 4.77 -7.27
C LYS A 198 -4.65 4.93 -7.54
N GLY A 199 -5.29 5.88 -6.87
CA GLY A 199 -6.75 5.96 -6.84
C GLY A 199 -7.30 7.37 -6.87
N HIS A 200 -8.59 7.49 -7.17
CA HIS A 200 -9.28 8.77 -7.13
C HIS A 200 -9.42 9.30 -5.68
N PRO A 201 -9.20 10.59 -5.41
CA PRO A 201 -9.27 11.17 -4.05
C PRO A 201 -10.62 11.02 -3.34
N GLU A 202 -11.70 10.86 -4.10
CA GLU A 202 -13.04 10.67 -3.53
C GLU A 202 -13.22 9.36 -2.76
N ASP A 203 -12.35 8.37 -2.96
CA ASP A 203 -12.46 7.08 -2.27
C ASP A 203 -11.76 7.10 -0.90
N ALA A 204 -11.07 8.20 -0.55
CA ALA A 204 -10.50 8.39 0.77
C ALA A 204 -11.58 8.42 1.86
N VAL A 205 -11.24 7.92 3.06
CA VAL A 205 -12.10 8.06 4.24
C VAL A 205 -12.24 9.53 4.66
N SER A 206 -13.33 9.89 5.32
CA SER A 206 -13.68 11.28 5.64
C SER A 206 -12.57 12.05 6.36
N SER A 207 -12.00 11.44 7.40
CA SER A 207 -10.88 12.02 8.17
C SER A 207 -9.64 12.27 7.33
N TYR A 208 -9.39 11.43 6.31
CA TYR A 208 -8.28 11.62 5.40
C TYR A 208 -8.60 12.68 4.33
N LYS A 209 -9.82 12.71 3.79
CA LYS A 209 -10.28 13.74 2.87
C LYS A 209 -10.13 15.15 3.42
N GLU A 210 -10.39 15.35 4.71
CA GLU A 210 -10.20 16.64 5.40
C GLU A 210 -8.74 17.15 5.35
N THR A 211 -7.78 16.25 5.12
CA THR A 211 -6.35 16.60 4.99
C THR A 211 -5.93 16.92 3.56
N LEU A 212 -6.70 16.45 2.58
CA LEU A 212 -6.48 16.70 1.15
C LEU A 212 -6.98 18.10 0.81
N SER A 213 -6.41 18.75 -0.22
CA SER A 213 -7.00 20.03 -0.64
C SER A 213 -8.33 19.82 -1.36
N ASN A 214 -9.27 20.74 -1.15
CA ASN A 214 -10.51 20.84 -1.90
C ASN A 214 -10.31 21.43 -3.30
N ALA A 215 -9.10 21.40 -3.85
CA ALA A 215 -8.87 21.94 -5.18
C ALA A 215 -9.70 21.14 -6.19
N ILE A 216 -10.51 21.84 -6.97
CA ILE A 216 -11.24 21.25 -8.09
C ILE A 216 -10.18 20.86 -9.12
N VAL A 217 -9.93 19.57 -9.24
CA VAL A 217 -9.05 19.04 -10.28
C VAL A 217 -9.95 18.47 -11.38
N ALA A 218 -9.66 18.84 -12.62
CA ALA A 218 -10.39 18.34 -13.77
C ALA A 218 -10.31 16.81 -13.84
N GLU A 219 -11.44 16.14 -14.05
CA GLU A 219 -11.52 14.68 -14.17
C GLU A 219 -10.56 14.13 -15.25
N GLU A 220 -10.37 14.88 -16.34
CA GLU A 220 -9.44 14.53 -17.41
C GLU A 220 -7.99 14.48 -16.94
N GLN A 221 -7.57 15.42 -16.08
CA GLN A 221 -6.22 15.45 -15.51
C GLN A 221 -6.02 14.28 -14.53
N LEU A 222 -7.03 13.97 -13.71
CA LEU A 222 -7.04 12.81 -12.82
C LEU A 222 -6.94 11.52 -13.60
N ARG A 223 -7.70 11.38 -14.70
CA ARG A 223 -7.67 10.20 -15.56
C ARG A 223 -6.32 10.01 -16.24
N SER A 224 -5.76 11.06 -16.82
CA SER A 224 -4.43 11.03 -17.43
C SER A 224 -3.35 10.63 -16.41
N THR A 225 -3.46 11.15 -15.17
CA THR A 225 -2.55 10.82 -14.09
C THR A 225 -2.72 9.37 -13.61
N LEU A 226 -3.94 8.83 -13.58
CA LEU A 226 -4.17 7.41 -13.27
C LEU A 226 -3.58 6.50 -14.35
N GLU A 227 -3.68 6.89 -15.63
CA GLU A 227 -3.22 6.10 -16.76
C GLU A 227 -1.70 6.19 -17.00
N SER A 228 -0.99 7.08 -16.30
CA SER A 228 0.47 7.17 -16.41
C SER A 228 1.12 5.87 -15.89
N PRO A 229 2.05 5.25 -16.65
CA PRO A 229 2.76 4.09 -16.16
C PRO A 229 3.57 4.44 -14.91
N GLU A 230 3.59 3.54 -13.93
CA GLU A 230 4.45 3.68 -12.77
C GLU A 230 5.86 3.17 -13.11
N GLU A 231 6.87 3.97 -12.81
CA GLU A 231 8.27 3.58 -12.99
C GLU A 231 8.72 2.62 -11.87
N ALA A 232 9.80 1.88 -12.12
CA ALA A 232 10.37 1.02 -11.09
C ALA A 232 10.92 1.84 -9.91
N PHE A 233 10.94 1.24 -8.71
CA PHE A 233 11.51 1.89 -7.53
C PHE A 233 12.97 2.32 -7.75
N THR A 234 13.29 3.53 -7.32
CA THR A 234 14.69 3.95 -7.14
C THR A 234 15.20 3.42 -5.81
N PHE A 235 16.19 2.53 -5.84
CA PHE A 235 16.79 1.95 -4.65
C PHE A 235 17.92 2.83 -4.10
N TRP A 236 17.93 2.99 -2.77
CA TRP A 236 18.96 3.70 -2.03
C TRP A 236 19.52 2.76 -0.98
N THR A 237 20.82 2.47 -1.05
CA THR A 237 21.52 1.73 0.00
C THR A 237 22.10 2.71 1.01
N VAL A 238 21.94 2.40 2.31
CA VAL A 238 22.46 3.19 3.43
C VAL A 238 23.68 2.52 4.01
#